data_AF-A0A972GHI7-F1
#
_entry.id   AF-A0A972GHI7-F1
#
_cell.length_a   1.000
_cell.length_b   1.000
_cell.length_c   1.000
_cell.angle_alpha   90.00
_cell.angle_beta   90.00
_cell.angle_gamma   90.00
#
_symmetry.space_group_name_H-M   'P 1'
#
loop_
_entity.id
_entity.type
_entity.pdbx_description
1 polymer ?
#
loop_
_entity_poly.entity_id
_entity_poly.type
_entity_poly.pdbx_seq_one_letter_code
_entity_poly.pdbx_strand_id
1 'polypeptide(L)'
;MWHEIARVLRPGGRLVIAEAFEQAPVTDEQWAVLWSGVMATSYITLDAYVQAIQKAGFVVEDVIDITAQTNNSLPKTIEALDRPDKQEQLCAFYDEEFIAMIKHAWTDVVDEYRRAMGYMMIVAHNRLSHNIGYPCLHPTWHTHGISCIAHFAHQRTPSGRSFPLGRNR
;
A
#
# COMPACT_ATOMS: atom_id res chain seq x y z
N MET A 1 11.96 2.37 8.89
CA MET A 1 11.17 2.15 7.66
C MET A 1 10.49 3.41 7.17
N TRP A 2 9.49 3.98 7.88
CA TRP A 2 8.67 5.10 7.38
C TRP A 2 9.45 6.34 6.92
N HIS A 3 10.52 6.73 7.64
CA HIS A 3 11.40 7.83 7.26
C HIS A 3 12.09 7.61 5.91
N GLU A 4 12.46 6.38 5.56
CA GLU A 4 13.06 6.07 4.27
C GLU A 4 12.06 6.20 3.13
N ILE A 5 10.81 5.77 3.36
CA ILE A 5 9.72 5.95 2.39
C ILE A 5 9.46 7.44 2.17
N ALA A 6 9.39 8.24 3.24
CA ALA A 6 9.23 9.69 3.15
C ALA A 6 10.38 10.37 2.39
N ARG A 7 11.62 9.91 2.60
CA ARG A 7 12.82 10.47 1.96
C ARG A 7 12.82 10.27 0.44
N VAL A 8 12.36 9.11 -0.04
CA VAL A 8 12.40 8.77 -1.47
C VAL A 8 11.15 9.21 -2.23
N LEU A 9 10.04 9.40 -1.53
CA LEU A 9 8.80 9.86 -2.15
C LEU A 9 8.85 11.37 -2.38
N ARG A 10 8.62 11.83 -3.61
CA ARG A 10 8.55 13.27 -3.90
C ARG A 10 7.48 13.97 -3.04
N PRO A 11 7.60 15.28 -2.75
CA PRO A 11 6.54 16.04 -2.11
C PRO A 11 5.20 15.87 -2.86
N GLY A 12 4.12 15.63 -2.12
CA GLY A 12 2.79 15.33 -2.67
C GLY A 12 2.66 13.93 -3.31
N GLY A 13 3.72 13.11 -3.31
CA GLY A 13 3.63 11.72 -3.73
C GLY A 13 2.75 10.91 -2.79
N ARG A 14 2.02 9.94 -3.33
CA ARG A 14 1.05 9.11 -2.60
C ARG A 14 1.66 7.79 -2.14
N LEU A 15 1.21 7.34 -0.97
CA LEU A 15 1.55 6.08 -0.35
C LEU A 15 0.23 5.35 -0.02
N VAL A 16 0.17 4.08 -0.38
CA VAL A 16 -0.89 3.16 0.06
C VAL A 16 -0.19 2.01 0.75
N ILE A 17 -0.62 1.71 1.97
CA ILE A 17 -0.13 0.58 2.77
C ILE A 17 -1.30 -0.39 2.94
N ALA A 18 -1.05 -1.68 2.77
CA ALA A 18 -1.97 -2.76 3.08
C ALA A 18 -1.22 -3.72 4.00
N GLU A 19 -1.67 -3.86 5.25
CA GLU A 19 -0.89 -4.54 6.29
C GLU A 19 -1.79 -5.08 7.40
N ALA A 20 -1.35 -6.14 8.07
CA ALA A 20 -2.00 -6.65 9.27
C ALA A 20 -1.67 -5.79 10.50
N PHE A 21 -2.62 -5.71 11.43
CA PHE A 21 -2.48 -4.92 12.65
C PHE A 21 -3.08 -5.64 13.85
N GLU A 22 -2.59 -5.33 15.04
CA GLU A 22 -3.12 -5.88 16.29
C GLU A 22 -4.48 -5.22 16.59
N GLN A 23 -5.56 -6.00 16.48
CA GLN A 23 -6.93 -5.55 16.75
C GLN A 23 -7.31 -5.72 18.22
N ALA A 24 -6.75 -6.73 18.88
CA ALA A 24 -6.91 -6.99 20.30
C ALA A 24 -5.57 -7.39 20.91
N PRO A 25 -5.32 -7.12 22.21
CA PRO A 25 -4.10 -7.52 22.89
C PRO A 25 -3.77 -9.01 22.69
N VAL A 26 -2.57 -9.28 22.18
CA VAL A 26 -2.05 -10.65 21.95
C VAL A 26 -1.14 -11.06 23.11
N THR A 27 -1.39 -12.23 23.71
CA THR A 27 -0.49 -12.77 24.76
C THR A 27 0.78 -13.39 24.16
N ASP A 28 1.81 -13.62 24.98
CA ASP A 28 3.06 -14.22 24.53
C ASP A 28 2.85 -15.63 23.91
N GLU A 29 1.90 -16.40 24.46
CA GLU A 29 1.54 -17.71 23.91
C GLU A 29 0.88 -17.59 22.53
N GLN A 30 0.02 -16.60 22.34
CA GLN A 30 -0.63 -16.34 21.05
C GLN A 30 0.40 -15.85 20.01
N TRP A 31 1.37 -15.05 20.42
CA TRP A 31 2.50 -14.67 19.56
C TRP A 31 3.32 -15.87 19.09
N ALA A 32 3.55 -16.87 19.96
CA ALA A 32 4.25 -18.08 19.58
C ALA A 32 3.52 -18.86 18.47
N VAL A 33 2.18 -18.89 18.52
CA VAL A 33 1.34 -19.50 17.47
C VAL A 33 1.42 -18.68 16.18
N LEU A 34 1.26 -17.35 16.24
CA LEU A 34 1.35 -16.50 15.05
C LEU A 34 2.74 -16.59 14.39
N TRP A 35 3.80 -16.65 15.18
CA TRP A 35 5.17 -16.79 14.69
C TRP A 35 5.37 -18.08 13.88
N SER A 36 4.82 -19.20 14.35
CA SER A 36 5.03 -20.51 13.70
C SER A 36 4.40 -20.61 12.31
N GLY A 37 3.30 -19.88 12.07
CA GLY A 37 2.60 -19.93 10.78
C GLY A 37 2.88 -18.77 9.83
N VAL A 38 2.95 -17.53 10.32
CA VAL A 38 3.07 -16.32 9.48
C VAL A 38 4.38 -15.58 9.66
N MET A 39 5.29 -16.09 10.50
CA MET A 39 6.61 -15.49 10.77
C MET A 39 6.53 -14.00 11.14
N ALA A 40 5.45 -13.61 11.81
CA ALA A 40 5.25 -12.23 12.24
C ALA A 40 5.98 -11.98 13.57
N THR A 41 7.03 -11.16 13.55
CA THR A 41 7.78 -10.82 14.78
C THR A 41 7.05 -9.83 15.67
N SER A 42 6.18 -9.01 15.08
CA SER A 42 5.45 -7.96 15.79
C SER A 42 4.39 -7.35 14.87
N TYR A 43 3.25 -7.01 15.45
CA TYR A 43 2.28 -6.08 14.88
C TYR A 43 2.08 -4.94 15.87
N ILE A 44 1.59 -3.82 15.37
CA ILE A 44 1.17 -2.69 16.20
C ILE A 44 -0.29 -2.41 15.92
N THR A 45 -0.93 -1.66 16.81
CA THR A 45 -2.32 -1.24 16.62
C THR A 45 -2.48 -0.30 15.42
N LEU A 46 -3.70 -0.20 14.90
CA LEU A 46 -4.06 0.72 13.82
C LEU A 46 -3.62 2.16 14.12
N ASP A 47 -3.91 2.64 15.34
CA ASP A 47 -3.53 3.99 15.77
C ASP A 47 -2.02 4.19 15.80
N ALA A 48 -1.27 3.17 16.23
CA ALA A 48 0.19 3.23 16.26
C ALA A 48 0.78 3.31 14.84
N TYR A 49 0.18 2.64 13.85
CA TYR A 49 0.54 2.81 12.44
C TYR A 49 0.31 4.24 11.95
N VAL A 50 -0.88 4.80 12.21
CA VAL A 50 -1.23 6.18 11.83
C VAL A 50 -0.22 7.17 12.43
N GLN A 51 0.08 7.03 13.72
CA GLN A 51 1.06 7.88 14.41
C GLN A 51 2.47 7.75 13.81
N ALA A 52 2.90 6.53 13.51
CA ALA A 52 4.23 6.28 12.94
C ALA A 52 4.40 6.89 11.54
N ILE A 53 3.36 6.79 10.71
CA ILE A 53 3.30 7.38 9.36
C ILE A 53 3.31 8.91 9.44
N GLN A 54 2.48 9.50 10.31
CA GLN A 54 2.44 10.96 10.51
C GLN A 54 3.77 11.51 11.04
N LYS A 55 4.40 10.81 11.99
CA LYS A 55 5.71 11.18 12.55
C LYS A 55 6.81 11.21 11.48
N ALA A 56 6.69 10.38 10.45
CA ALA A 56 7.63 10.35 9.33
C ALA A 56 7.40 11.48 8.30
N GLY A 57 6.39 12.34 8.48
CA GLY A 57 6.14 13.50 7.62
C GLY A 57 5.02 13.32 6.59
N PHE A 58 4.29 12.22 6.65
CA PHE A 58 3.11 12.02 5.81
C PHE A 58 1.87 12.71 6.39
N VAL A 59 0.94 13.04 5.49
CA VAL A 59 -0.44 13.40 5.83
C VAL A 59 -1.31 12.19 5.49
N VAL A 60 -1.98 11.63 6.50
CA VAL A 60 -2.91 10.51 6.34
C VAL A 60 -4.24 11.06 5.82
N GLU A 61 -4.69 10.54 4.68
CA GLU A 61 -5.94 10.94 4.02
C GLU A 61 -7.10 10.03 4.43
N ASP A 62 -6.84 8.73 4.50
CA ASP A 62 -7.86 7.73 4.77
C ASP A 62 -7.28 6.51 5.48
N VAL A 63 -8.10 5.87 6.31
CA VAL A 63 -7.79 4.67 7.07
C VAL A 63 -8.98 3.73 6.96
N ILE A 64 -8.76 2.60 6.30
CA ILE A 64 -9.82 1.66 5.95
C ILE A 64 -9.52 0.33 6.64
N ASP A 65 -10.38 -0.05 7.58
CA ASP A 65 -10.38 -1.41 8.13
C ASP A 65 -11.05 -2.35 7.11
N ILE A 66 -10.29 -3.31 6.59
CA ILE A 66 -10.76 -4.32 5.65
C ILE A 66 -10.75 -5.74 6.25
N THR A 67 -10.69 -5.84 7.58
CA THR A 67 -10.63 -7.11 8.32
C THR A 67 -11.76 -8.05 7.93
N ALA A 68 -12.99 -7.55 7.81
CA ALA A 68 -14.14 -8.38 7.44
C ALA A 68 -14.01 -8.98 6.03
N GLN A 69 -13.35 -8.26 5.12
CA GLN A 69 -13.13 -8.64 3.73
C GLN A 69 -11.97 -9.64 3.61
N THR A 70 -10.98 -9.58 4.51
CA THR A 70 -9.77 -10.42 4.47
C THR A 70 -9.79 -11.60 5.44
N ASN A 71 -10.69 -11.64 6.42
CA ASN A 71 -10.74 -12.70 7.47
C ASN A 71 -10.95 -14.13 6.95
N ASN A 72 -11.34 -14.28 5.67
CA ASN A 72 -11.50 -15.57 5.02
C ASN A 72 -10.36 -15.93 4.07
N SER A 73 -9.35 -15.07 3.88
CA SER A 73 -8.27 -15.30 2.93
C SER A 73 -7.38 -16.47 3.33
N LEU A 74 -6.95 -16.54 4.60
CA LEU A 74 -6.11 -17.63 5.09
C LEU A 74 -6.83 -19.00 5.09
N PRO A 75 -8.07 -19.13 5.64
CA PRO A 75 -8.84 -20.38 5.53
C PRO A 75 -9.02 -20.84 4.08
N LYS A 76 -9.39 -19.94 3.16
CA LYS A 76 -9.55 -20.27 1.74
C LYS A 76 -8.23 -20.70 1.09
N THR A 77 -7.11 -20.17 1.57
CA THR A 77 -5.79 -20.57 1.10
C THR A 77 -5.49 -21.99 1.55
N ILE A 78 -5.76 -22.34 2.82
CA ILE A 78 -5.61 -23.71 3.33
C ILE A 78 -6.50 -24.69 2.53
N GLU A 79 -7.78 -24.36 2.34
CA GLU A 79 -8.69 -25.17 1.50
C GLU A 79 -8.17 -25.35 0.07
N ALA A 80 -7.54 -24.30 -0.50
CA ALA A 80 -6.98 -24.36 -1.83
C ALA A 80 -5.77 -25.30 -1.93
N LEU A 81 -5.04 -25.54 -0.83
CA LEU A 81 -3.92 -26.50 -0.77
C LEU A 81 -4.39 -27.96 -0.81
N ASP A 82 -5.67 -28.22 -0.51
CA ASP A 82 -6.25 -29.57 -0.58
C ASP A 82 -6.76 -29.95 -1.97
N ARG A 83 -6.74 -29.02 -2.93
CA ARG A 83 -7.20 -29.31 -4.28
C ARG A 83 -6.17 -30.19 -5.01
N PRO A 84 -6.59 -31.28 -5.67
CA PRO A 84 -5.66 -32.19 -6.35
C PRO A 84 -4.75 -31.50 -7.38
N ASP A 85 -5.28 -30.55 -8.16
CA ASP A 85 -4.51 -29.78 -9.14
C ASP A 85 -3.44 -28.89 -8.49
N LYS A 86 -3.68 -28.45 -7.24
CA LYS A 86 -2.72 -27.65 -6.48
C LYS A 86 -1.69 -28.52 -5.78
N GLN A 87 -2.09 -29.68 -5.26
CA GLN A 87 -1.17 -30.63 -4.66
C GLN A 87 -0.12 -31.11 -5.68
N GLU A 88 -0.54 -31.46 -6.90
CA GLU A 88 0.39 -31.83 -7.97
C GLU A 88 1.40 -30.71 -8.26
N GLN A 89 0.94 -29.46 -8.34
CA GLN A 89 1.80 -28.30 -8.55
C GLN A 89 2.77 -28.06 -7.39
N LEU A 90 2.33 -28.26 -6.15
CA LEU A 90 3.16 -28.03 -4.97
C LEU A 90 4.19 -29.14 -4.79
N CYS A 91 3.81 -30.41 -5.02
CA CYS A 91 4.71 -31.56 -4.93
C CYS A 91 5.84 -31.53 -5.98
N ALA A 92 5.73 -30.70 -7.02
CA ALA A 92 6.81 -30.45 -7.96
C ALA A 92 7.97 -29.62 -7.37
N PHE A 93 7.72 -28.88 -6.28
CA PHE A 93 8.70 -27.96 -5.65
C PHE A 93 8.97 -28.26 -4.18
N TYR A 94 8.03 -28.90 -3.49
CA TYR A 94 8.08 -29.20 -2.07
C TYR A 94 7.76 -30.67 -1.84
N ASP A 95 8.36 -31.27 -0.81
CA ASP A 95 7.96 -32.61 -0.40
C ASP A 95 6.61 -32.59 0.35
N GLU A 96 6.01 -33.77 0.45
CA GLU A 96 4.72 -33.96 1.11
C GLU A 96 4.76 -33.60 2.60
N GLU A 97 5.91 -33.83 3.26
CA GLU A 97 6.12 -33.53 4.67
C GLU A 97 6.05 -32.02 4.93
N PHE A 98 6.71 -31.21 4.11
CA PHE A 98 6.69 -29.76 4.19
C PHE A 98 5.29 -29.20 3.92
N ILE A 99 4.58 -29.73 2.93
CA ILE A 99 3.20 -29.32 2.64
C ILE A 99 2.28 -29.65 3.82
N ALA A 100 2.41 -30.83 4.41
CA ALA A 100 1.66 -31.24 5.60
C ALA A 100 1.99 -30.34 6.81
N MET A 101 3.26 -30.02 7.02
CA MET A 101 3.72 -29.12 8.08
C MET A 101 3.11 -27.71 7.95
N ILE A 102 3.16 -27.10 6.75
CA ILE A 102 2.56 -25.78 6.52
C ILE A 102 1.05 -25.80 6.80
N LYS A 103 0.35 -26.82 6.30
CA LYS A 103 -1.10 -26.93 6.51
C LYS A 103 -1.43 -27.01 8.00
N HIS A 104 -0.68 -27.80 8.76
CA HIS A 104 -0.89 -27.92 10.19
C HIS A 104 -0.64 -26.58 10.90
N ALA A 105 0.50 -25.93 10.64
CA ALA A 105 0.84 -24.63 11.22
C ALA A 105 -0.23 -23.56 10.91
N TRP A 106 -0.68 -23.47 9.66
CA TRP A 106 -1.70 -22.50 9.28
C TRP A 106 -3.08 -22.81 9.84
N THR A 107 -3.41 -24.07 10.12
CA THR A 107 -4.68 -24.41 10.78
C THR A 107 -4.74 -23.83 12.18
N ASP A 108 -3.66 -23.98 12.96
CA ASP A 108 -3.59 -23.45 14.33
C ASP A 108 -3.58 -21.91 14.34
N VAL A 109 -3.00 -21.30 13.31
CA VAL A 109 -2.94 -19.83 13.17
C VAL A 109 -4.28 -19.20 12.81
N VAL A 110 -5.16 -19.88 12.07
CA VAL A 110 -6.40 -19.25 11.56
C VAL A 110 -7.26 -18.66 12.67
N ASP A 111 -7.45 -19.40 13.76
CA ASP A 111 -8.34 -18.96 14.84
C ASP A 111 -7.72 -17.81 15.63
N GLU A 112 -6.43 -17.89 15.94
CA GLU A 112 -5.71 -16.80 16.62
C GLU A 112 -5.62 -15.55 15.76
N TYR A 113 -5.35 -15.71 14.46
CA TYR A 113 -5.30 -14.62 13.52
C TYR A 113 -6.66 -13.93 13.42
N ARG A 114 -7.76 -14.68 13.25
CA ARG A 114 -9.12 -14.09 13.18
C ARG A 114 -9.54 -13.37 14.45
N ARG A 115 -9.03 -13.81 15.60
CA ARG A 115 -9.39 -13.25 16.91
C ARG A 115 -8.65 -11.96 17.21
N ALA A 116 -7.35 -11.93 16.94
CA ALA A 116 -6.48 -10.86 17.43
C ALA A 116 -5.94 -9.94 16.33
N MET A 117 -6.01 -10.37 15.07
CA MET A 117 -5.46 -9.64 13.94
C MET A 117 -6.55 -9.01 13.07
N GLY A 118 -6.35 -7.74 12.75
CA GLY A 118 -7.08 -7.05 11.70
C GLY A 118 -6.22 -6.87 10.45
N TYR A 119 -6.83 -6.37 9.38
CA TYR A 119 -6.13 -5.97 8.17
C TYR A 119 -6.62 -4.61 7.70
N MET A 120 -5.69 -3.70 7.43
CA MET A 120 -6.00 -2.31 7.13
C MET A 120 -5.45 -1.89 5.77
N MET A 121 -6.03 -0.81 5.24
CA MET A 121 -5.41 0.01 4.22
C MET A 121 -5.26 1.45 4.72
N ILE A 122 -4.07 2.03 4.58
CA ILE A 122 -3.83 3.45 4.88
C ILE A 122 -3.45 4.17 3.59
N VAL A 123 -4.15 5.26 3.30
CA VAL A 123 -3.84 6.17 2.20
C VAL A 123 -3.23 7.44 2.78
N ALA A 124 -2.06 7.82 2.27
CA ALA A 124 -1.35 9.00 2.73
C ALA A 124 -0.62 9.69 1.57
N HIS A 125 -0.22 10.95 1.78
CA HIS A 125 0.70 11.64 0.87
C HIS A 125 1.87 12.26 1.64
N ASN A 126 3.04 12.30 1.00
CA ASN A 126 4.18 13.01 1.56
C ASN A 126 3.86 14.50 1.59
N ARG A 127 4.11 15.16 2.72
CA ARG A 127 3.76 16.58 2.90
C ARG A 127 4.37 17.43 1.79
N LEU A 128 3.57 18.34 1.23
CA LEU A 128 4.08 19.34 0.30
C LEU A 128 5.14 20.19 1.03
N SER A 129 6.32 20.32 0.43
CA SER A 129 7.35 21.23 0.93
C SER A 129 6.77 22.64 0.98
N HIS A 130 6.55 23.17 2.18
CA HIS A 130 6.20 24.58 2.39
C HIS A 130 7.43 25.46 2.10
N ASN A 131 7.83 25.57 0.82
CA ASN A 131 8.66 26.63 0.26
C ASN A 131 9.06 26.32 -1.19
N ILE A 132 8.14 26.42 -2.14
CA ILE A 132 8.41 27.03 -3.45
C ILE A 132 7.10 27.71 -3.85
N GLY A 133 7.10 29.03 -3.96
CA GLY A 133 5.92 29.84 -4.28
C GLY A 133 5.33 29.50 -5.64
N TYR A 134 4.40 28.57 -5.67
CA TYR A 134 3.45 28.41 -6.76
C TYR A 134 2.09 28.93 -6.27
N PRO A 135 1.43 29.85 -7.00
CA PRO A 135 0.13 30.37 -6.60
C PRO A 135 -0.87 29.21 -6.53
N CYS A 136 -1.55 29.11 -5.39
CA CYS A 136 -2.62 28.16 -5.14
C CYS A 136 -3.69 28.25 -6.23
N LEU A 137 -3.73 27.29 -7.15
CA LEU A 137 -4.91 27.02 -7.93
C LEU A 137 -5.72 25.98 -7.16
N HIS A 138 -6.77 26.43 -6.47
CA HIS A 138 -7.82 25.56 -5.96
C HIS A 138 -8.54 24.88 -7.13
N PRO A 139 -8.64 23.54 -7.18
CA PRO A 139 -9.65 22.90 -8.00
C PRO A 139 -10.94 22.79 -7.16
N THR A 140 -11.91 23.64 -7.45
CA THR A 140 -13.31 23.40 -7.06
C THR A 140 -13.83 22.20 -7.83
N TRP A 141 -14.00 21.05 -7.17
CA TRP A 141 -14.73 19.93 -7.74
C TRP A 141 -16.22 20.21 -7.65
N HIS A 142 -16.78 20.83 -8.70
CA HIS A 142 -18.22 20.81 -8.92
C HIS A 142 -18.58 19.61 -9.80
N THR A 143 -19.45 18.77 -9.24
CA THR A 143 -20.23 17.77 -9.96
C THR A 143 -20.96 18.42 -11.13
N HIS A 144 -20.77 17.91 -12.35
CA HIS A 144 -21.76 17.64 -13.41
C HIS A 144 -21.00 17.28 -14.71
N GLY A 145 -21.56 16.36 -15.48
CA GLY A 145 -20.85 15.61 -16.52
C GLY A 145 -20.53 16.33 -17.84
N ILE A 146 -19.97 15.50 -18.73
CA ILE A 146 -19.77 15.65 -20.17
C ILE A 146 -18.49 16.40 -20.61
N SER A 147 -17.60 15.58 -21.19
CA SER A 147 -16.61 15.85 -22.25
C SER A 147 -16.58 17.24 -22.87
N CYS A 148 -15.39 17.85 -22.90
CA CYS A 148 -14.91 18.60 -24.07
C CYS A 148 -13.37 18.67 -24.09
N ILE A 149 -12.80 18.17 -25.18
CA ILE A 149 -11.41 18.37 -25.60
C ILE A 149 -11.23 19.85 -25.95
N ALA A 150 -10.22 20.51 -25.38
CA ALA A 150 -9.77 21.82 -25.85
C ALA A 150 -8.25 21.81 -26.08
N HIS A 151 -7.90 21.69 -27.35
CA HIS A 151 -6.60 22.01 -27.93
C HIS A 151 -6.38 23.53 -27.78
N PHE A 152 -5.20 23.97 -27.30
CA PHE A 152 -4.81 25.38 -27.41
C PHE A 152 -3.43 25.53 -28.05
N ALA A 153 -3.48 26.18 -29.22
CA ALA A 153 -2.35 26.59 -30.03
C ALA A 153 -1.58 27.75 -29.37
N HIS A 154 -0.25 27.67 -29.43
CA HIS A 154 0.62 28.78 -29.06
C HIS A 154 0.62 29.86 -30.14
N GLN A 155 0.11 31.05 -29.81
CA GLN A 155 0.51 32.29 -30.48
C GLN A 155 1.69 32.90 -29.72
N ARG A 156 2.82 33.05 -30.40
CA ARG A 156 3.94 33.92 -29.98
C ARG A 156 4.11 35.01 -31.03
N THR A 157 4.34 36.23 -30.56
CA THR A 157 5.27 37.29 -31.02
C THR A 157 4.81 38.63 -30.40
N PRO A 158 5.61 39.73 -30.38
CA PRO A 158 6.87 39.99 -31.09
C PRO A 158 8.00 40.72 -30.31
N SER A 159 9.23 40.54 -30.80
CA SER A 159 10.26 41.58 -31.06
C SER A 159 11.57 40.82 -31.30
N GLY A 160 12.36 41.02 -32.35
CA GLY A 160 12.53 42.17 -33.21
C GLY A 160 14.03 42.52 -33.20
N ARG A 161 14.86 41.74 -33.93
CA ARG A 161 16.18 42.14 -34.45
C ARG A 161 16.65 41.13 -35.49
N SER A 162 16.71 41.61 -36.73
CA SER A 162 17.22 40.96 -37.93
C SER A 162 18.72 41.20 -38.05
N PHE A 163 19.48 40.17 -38.44
CA PHE A 163 20.73 40.30 -39.23
C PHE A 163 20.89 39.04 -40.13
N PRO A 164 21.55 39.16 -41.30
CA PRO A 164 21.20 38.39 -42.49
C PRO A 164 22.06 37.13 -42.72
N LEU A 165 21.50 36.23 -43.51
CA LEU A 165 22.12 35.04 -44.08
C LEU A 165 23.25 35.39 -45.07
N GLY A 166 24.42 34.81 -44.85
CA GLY A 166 25.50 34.69 -45.83
C GLY A 166 25.68 33.23 -46.24
N ARG A 167 25.58 32.96 -47.55
CA ARG A 167 25.75 31.67 -48.24
C ARG A 167 27.21 31.20 -48.31
N ASN A 168 27.35 29.88 -48.52
CA ASN A 168 28.46 29.11 -49.12
C ASN A 168 29.75 29.06 -48.28
N ARG A 169 30.37 27.91 -48.04
CA ARG A 169 30.59 26.72 -48.88
C ARG A 169 30.54 25.43 -48.04
#